data_AF-A0A5K1HEA6-F1
#
_entry.id   AF-A0A5K1HEA6-F1
#
_cell.length_a   1.000
_cell.length_b   1.000
_cell.length_c   1.000
_cell.angle_alpha   90.00
_cell.angle_beta   90.00
_cell.angle_gamma   90.00
#
_symmetry.space_group_name_H-M   'P 1'
#
loop_
_entity.id
_entity.type
_entity.pdbx_description
1 polymer ?
#
loop_
_entity_poly.entity_id
_entity_poly.type
_entity_poly.pdbx_seq_one_letter_code
_entity_poly.pdbx_strand_id
1 'polypeptide(L)'
;KLEGERDVTLGFVDLLRDDFIEKDRSRGIYFTQDWVSMPGVLPVASGGIHVWHMPALTEIFGDDSVLQFGGGTLGHPWGMHLV
;
A
#
# COMPACT_ATOMS: atom_id res chain seq x y z
N LYS A 1 -7.42 -11.13 1.37
CA LYS A 1 -8.72 -11.21 2.09
C LYS A 1 -9.72 -10.21 1.54
N LEU A 2 -9.29 -8.96 1.36
CA LEU A 2 -10.04 -7.95 0.62
C LEU A 2 -9.60 -7.97 -0.84
N GLU A 3 -10.44 -7.45 -1.74
CA GLU A 3 -10.12 -7.31 -3.16
C GLU A 3 -9.14 -6.16 -3.39
N GLY A 4 -8.25 -6.32 -4.37
CA GLY A 4 -7.25 -5.33 -4.76
C GLY A 4 -6.44 -5.87 -5.93
N GLU A 5 -6.67 -5.33 -7.12
CA GLU A 5 -5.89 -5.65 -8.33
C GLU A 5 -4.54 -4.92 -8.27
N ARG A 6 -3.46 -5.57 -8.68
CA ARG A 6 -2.09 -5.10 -8.47
C ARG A 6 -1.82 -3.79 -9.22
N ASP A 7 -2.14 -3.72 -10.51
CA ASP A 7 -1.80 -2.57 -11.34
C ASP A 7 -2.63 -1.34 -10.95
N VAL A 8 -3.91 -1.53 -10.62
CA VAL A 8 -4.76 -0.48 -10.06
C VAL A 8 -4.23 -0.01 -8.69
N THR A 9 -3.76 -0.92 -7.84
CA THR A 9 -3.19 -0.57 -6.53
C THR A 9 -1.92 0.28 -6.70
N LEU A 10 -1.05 -0.05 -7.65
CA LEU A 10 0.12 0.76 -7.97
C LEU A 10 -0.26 2.17 -8.42
N GLY A 11 -1.28 2.31 -9.28
CA GLY A 11 -1.79 3.64 -9.67
C GLY A 11 -2.26 4.47 -8.48
N PHE A 12 -2.95 3.86 -7.50
CA PHE A 12 -3.36 4.57 -6.28
C PHE A 12 -2.18 4.94 -5.38
N VAL A 13 -1.14 4.10 -5.31
CA VAL A 13 0.09 4.42 -4.57
C VAL A 13 0.77 5.64 -5.17
N ASP A 14 0.91 5.68 -6.50
CA ASP A 14 1.48 6.82 -7.23
C ASP A 14 0.67 8.10 -6.94
N LEU A 15 -0.66 8.04 -7.04
CA LEU A 15 -1.56 9.17 -6.75
C LEU A 15 -1.45 9.73 -5.33
N LEU A 16 -1.11 8.88 -4.35
CA LEU A 16 -1.00 9.29 -2.95
C LEU A 16 0.35 9.93 -2.64
N ARG A 17 1.41 9.60 -3.38
CA ARG A 17 2.79 9.95 -3.03
C ARG A 17 3.43 10.98 -3.94
N ASP A 18 3.22 10.82 -5.24
CA ASP A 18 3.97 11.57 -6.24
C ASP A 18 3.29 12.91 -6.51
N ASP A 19 4.08 13.94 -6.83
CA ASP A 19 3.54 15.26 -7.11
C ASP A 19 2.87 15.35 -8.48
N PHE A 20 3.31 14.52 -9.43
CA PHE A 20 2.82 14.50 -10.80
C PHE A 20 2.69 13.07 -11.32
N ILE A 21 1.48 12.70 -11.73
CA ILE A 21 1.14 11.36 -12.21
C ILE A 21 0.56 11.49 -13.62
N GLU A 22 1.21 10.85 -14.60
CA GLU A 22 0.70 10.81 -15.97
C GLU A 22 -0.52 9.90 -16.11
N LYS A 23 -1.38 10.22 -17.08
CA LYS A 23 -2.48 9.35 -17.47
C LYS A 23 -1.97 7.97 -17.90
N ASP A 24 -2.33 6.94 -17.13
CA ASP A 24 -2.10 5.53 -17.44
C ASP A 24 -3.36 4.69 -17.18
N ARG A 25 -4.04 4.30 -18.26
CA ARG A 25 -5.26 3.48 -18.18
C ARG A 25 -5.02 2.06 -17.70
N SER A 26 -3.81 1.52 -17.85
CA SER A 26 -3.49 0.17 -17.38
C SER A 26 -3.47 0.11 -15.85
N ARG A 27 -3.14 1.23 -15.21
CA ARG A 27 -3.17 1.43 -13.75
C ARG A 27 -4.43 2.12 -13.23
N GLY A 28 -5.46 2.27 -14.07
CA GLY A 28 -6.72 2.93 -13.69
C GLY A 28 -6.65 4.47 -13.59
N ILE A 29 -5.57 5.09 -14.07
CA ILE A 29 -5.39 6.55 -14.08
C ILE A 29 -5.93 7.13 -15.38
N TYR A 30 -7.13 7.73 -15.31
CA TYR A 30 -7.83 8.23 -16.49
C TYR A 30 -7.38 9.64 -16.93
N PHE A 31 -6.80 10.40 -16.02
CA PHE A 31 -6.36 11.78 -16.21
C PHE A 31 -4.97 11.97 -15.61
N THR A 32 -4.16 12.82 -16.22
CA THR A 32 -2.93 13.32 -15.60
C THR A 32 -3.31 14.16 -14.38
N GLN A 33 -2.61 13.94 -13.26
CA GLN A 33 -2.84 14.62 -12.00
C GLN A 33 -1.55 15.34 -11.58
N ASP A 34 -1.66 16.65 -11.33
CA ASP A 34 -0.61 17.48 -10.75
C ASP A 34 -1.10 17.97 -9.38
N TRP A 35 -0.32 17.72 -8.34
CA TRP A 35 -0.64 18.06 -6.96
C TRP A 35 0.02 19.35 -6.47
N VAL A 36 0.82 20.01 -7.31
CA VAL A 36 1.37 21.36 -7.08
C VAL A 36 2.10 21.47 -5.73
N SER A 37 2.98 20.51 -5.48
CA SER A 37 3.79 20.34 -4.27
C SER A 37 2.98 20.12 -2.98
N MET A 38 1.74 19.62 -3.09
CA MET A 38 1.02 19.12 -1.93
C MET A 38 1.79 17.94 -1.31
N PRO A 39 1.95 17.88 0.02
CA PRO A 39 2.63 16.76 0.65
C PRO A 39 1.94 15.43 0.35
N GLY A 40 2.73 14.42 -0.03
CA GLY A 40 2.25 13.05 -0.22
C GLY A 40 1.81 12.38 1.09
N VAL A 41 1.12 11.26 0.95
CA VAL A 41 0.55 10.45 2.03
C VAL A 41 1.14 9.04 2.00
N LEU A 42 1.41 8.47 3.18
CA LEU A 42 1.84 7.07 3.30
C LEU A 42 0.65 6.13 3.05
N PRO A 43 0.65 5.30 1.97
CA PRO A 43 -0.35 4.27 1.80
C PRO A 43 -0.22 3.21 2.89
N VAL A 44 -1.37 2.68 3.32
CA VAL A 44 -1.46 1.67 4.37
C VAL A 44 -1.93 0.34 3.78
N ALA A 45 -1.05 -0.66 3.73
CA ALA A 45 -1.43 -2.02 3.36
C ALA A 45 -1.99 -2.75 4.60
N SER A 46 -3.23 -3.19 4.51
CA SER A 46 -3.97 -3.78 5.63
C SER A 46 -4.92 -4.89 5.17
N GLY A 47 -5.30 -5.78 6.09
CA GLY A 47 -6.39 -6.73 5.89
C GLY A 47 -5.94 -8.15 5.53
N GLY A 48 -5.85 -9.01 6.55
CA GLY A 48 -5.57 -10.44 6.37
C GLY A 48 -4.14 -10.76 5.93
N ILE A 49 -3.21 -9.83 6.15
CA ILE A 49 -1.78 -10.02 5.87
C ILE A 49 -1.05 -10.67 7.06
N HIS A 50 0.02 -11.39 6.76
CA HIS A 50 0.92 -12.09 7.69
C HIS A 50 2.31 -12.19 7.07
N VAL A 51 3.31 -12.69 7.81
CA VAL A 51 4.74 -12.61 7.46
C VAL A 51 5.11 -13.06 6.04
N TRP A 52 4.47 -14.09 5.49
CA TRP A 52 4.77 -14.58 4.14
C TRP A 52 4.39 -13.61 3.02
N HIS A 53 3.57 -12.61 3.31
CA HIS A 53 3.24 -11.56 2.35
C HIS A 53 4.33 -10.46 2.28
N MET A 54 5.30 -10.44 3.21
CA MET A 54 6.30 -9.36 3.30
C MET A 54 7.02 -9.09 1.97
N PRO A 55 7.55 -10.08 1.23
CA PRO A 55 8.27 -9.79 -0.02
C PRO A 55 7.39 -9.07 -1.05
N ALA A 56 6.14 -9.51 -1.22
CA ALA A 56 5.19 -8.89 -2.14
C ALA A 56 4.77 -7.49 -1.66
N LEU A 57 4.55 -7.31 -0.36
CA LEU A 57 4.19 -6.01 0.21
C LEU A 57 5.32 -4.97 0.03
N THR A 58 6.57 -5.38 0.26
CA THR A 58 7.73 -4.49 0.06
C THR A 58 7.97 -4.18 -1.42
N GLU A 59 7.65 -5.12 -2.32
CA GLU A 59 7.72 -4.87 -3.77
C GLU A 59 6.65 -3.87 -4.23
N ILE A 60 5.42 -3.99 -3.72
CA ILE A 60 4.29 -3.15 -4.16
C ILE A 60 4.35 -1.76 -3.54
N PHE A 61 4.59 -1.68 -2.23
CA PHE A 61 4.46 -0.43 -1.49
C PHE A 61 5.80 0.25 -1.20
N GLY A 62 6.92 -0.47 -1.21
CA GLY A 62 8.22 0.12 -0.85
C GLY A 62 8.27 0.69 0.57
N ASP A 63 9.30 1.49 0.84
CA ASP A 63 9.65 1.93 2.20
C ASP A 63 8.67 2.97 2.77
N ASP A 64 8.10 3.84 1.93
CA ASP A 64 7.20 4.92 2.36
C ASP A 64 5.77 4.43 2.59
N SER A 65 5.62 3.31 3.31
CA SER A 65 4.33 2.68 3.57
C SER A 65 4.15 2.28 5.02
N VAL A 66 2.90 2.05 5.41
CA VAL A 66 2.57 1.40 6.68
C VAL A 66 1.98 0.03 6.38
N LEU A 67 2.54 -1.03 6.99
CA LEU A 67 2.04 -2.39 6.88
C LEU A 67 1.32 -2.79 8.18
N GLN A 68 0.00 -2.89 8.14
CA GLN A 68 -0.81 -3.14 9.34
C GLN A 68 -1.10 -4.64 9.55
N PHE A 69 -0.40 -5.25 10.51
CA PHE A 69 -0.61 -6.63 10.92
C PHE A 69 -1.52 -6.73 12.14
N GLY A 70 -2.84 -6.84 11.92
CA GLY A 70 -3.82 -7.09 12.99
C GLY A 70 -3.78 -8.55 13.45
N GLY A 71 -4.62 -9.40 12.85
CA GLY A 71 -4.65 -10.84 13.13
C GLY A 71 -3.31 -11.55 12.85
N GLY A 72 -2.50 -11.02 11.91
CA GLY A 72 -1.14 -11.51 11.64
C GLY A 72 -0.17 -11.35 12.82
N THR A 73 -0.47 -10.46 13.78
CA THR A 73 0.30 -10.29 15.02
C THR A 73 -0.40 -10.96 16.19
N LEU A 74 -1.68 -10.63 16.43
CA LEU A 74 -2.44 -11.15 17.58
C LEU A 74 -2.65 -12.67 17.52
N GLY A 75 -2.66 -13.26 16.31
CA GLY A 75 -2.78 -14.69 16.09
C GLY A 75 -1.47 -15.47 16.18
N HIS A 76 -0.35 -14.83 16.55
CA HIS A 76 0.93 -15.53 16.71
C HIS A 76 0.82 -16.62 17.80
N PRO A 77 1.40 -17.83 17.62
CA PRO A 77 1.28 -18.92 18.60
C PRO A 77 1.76 -18.60 20.01
N TRP A 78 2.61 -17.58 20.15
CA TRP A 78 3.13 -17.10 21.44
C TRP A 78 2.48 -15.79 21.92
N GLY A 79 1.38 -15.38 21.30
CA GLY A 79 0.66 -14.15 21.62
C GLY A 79 1.43 -12.88 21.26
N MET A 80 0.79 -11.75 21.53
CA MET A 80 1.40 -10.42 21.44
C MET A 80 2.36 -10.22 22.62
N HIS A 81 3.56 -9.74 22.34
CA HIS A 81 4.45 -9.23 23.38
C HIS A 81 4.20 -7.72 23.53
N LEU A 82 3.58 -7.34 24.64
CA LEU A 82 3.56 -5.94 25.06
C LEU A 82 4.94 -5.66 25.66
N VAL A 83 5.73 -4.83 24.97
CA VAL A 83 6.92 -4.20 25.54
C VAL A 83 6.53 -3.07 26.46
#